data_AF-A0A7S2Y4S2-F1
#
_entry.id   AF-A0A7S2Y4S2-F1
#
_cell.length_a   1.000
_cell.length_b   1.000
_cell.length_c   1.000
_cell.angle_alpha   90.00
_cell.angle_beta   90.00
_cell.angle_gamma   90.00
#
_symmetry.space_group_name_H-M   'P 1'
#
loop_
_entity.id
_entity.type
_entity.pdbx_description
1 polymer ?
#
loop_
_entity_poly.entity_id
_entity_poly.type
_entity_poly.pdbx_seq_one_letter_code
_entity_poly.pdbx_strand_id
1 'polypeptide(L)'
;ITQAPLCLFESPYVISSTKMNKVECDAFCEENTANPPCIENEIQNDVIRKIIWQRLDNKRVHLGLEGGTTEETFGWTNNACMSTYSNWGPNQPQNGDCAIHKWDTYEWVAKPCTTDWMCLCEKEGTNPGTRRRLDNDELHPHGMYHKLRRLVSSKKNATKITKLDNFRMLVVGKPQRQAKDFSRVISSFGTSISPMGFQQQMFPSHQVPSSAATNMFANGTSDEMLSQLKLVESRLKKDTVAQNKELMELKANLHASGQELMNELKFLIMSACAFLGGLIVLLAFIFFPRNPRGGATNHSHVGTTLDEDEDVDEDKKLLETSRQFIQENGQRFSVIERGN
;
A
#
# COMPACT_ATOMS: atom_id res chain seq x y z
N ILE A 1 4.83 9.44 -40.84
CA ILE A 1 4.30 9.57 -39.47
C ILE A 1 3.48 8.32 -39.20
N THR A 2 4.11 7.30 -38.61
CA THR A 2 3.47 6.06 -38.19
C THR A 2 2.69 6.34 -36.91
N GLN A 3 1.37 6.23 -36.96
CA GLN A 3 0.53 6.27 -35.76
C GLN A 3 0.92 5.08 -34.89
N ALA A 4 1.45 5.37 -33.69
CA ALA A 4 1.59 4.34 -32.67
C ALA A 4 0.19 3.77 -32.38
N PRO A 5 0.03 2.44 -32.32
CA PRO A 5 -1.24 1.85 -31.92
C PRO A 5 -1.57 2.38 -30.52
N LEU A 6 -2.72 3.03 -30.39
CA LEU A 6 -3.33 3.32 -29.10
C LEU A 6 -3.40 2.00 -28.35
N CYS A 7 -2.48 1.77 -27.41
CA CYS A 7 -2.58 0.68 -26.47
C CYS A 7 -3.93 0.87 -25.77
N LEU A 8 -4.90 0.02 -26.12
CA LEU A 8 -6.10 -0.19 -25.34
C LEU A 8 -5.60 -0.54 -23.94
N PHE A 9 -5.60 0.44 -23.04
CA PHE A 9 -5.38 0.18 -21.63
C PHE A 9 -6.47 -0.79 -21.22
N GLU A 10 -6.09 -2.07 -21.03
CA GLU A 10 -6.99 -3.06 -20.49
C GLU A 10 -7.58 -2.48 -19.20
N SER A 11 -8.90 -2.59 -19.06
CA SER A 11 -9.57 -2.13 -17.85
C SER A 11 -8.90 -2.81 -16.65
N PRO A 12 -8.59 -2.06 -15.58
CA PRO A 12 -8.01 -2.64 -14.37
C PRO A 12 -8.96 -3.60 -13.64
N TYR A 13 -10.17 -3.77 -14.17
CA TYR A 13 -11.19 -4.62 -13.62
C TYR A 13 -11.62 -5.73 -14.58
N VAL A 14 -11.72 -6.94 -14.03
CA VAL A 14 -12.29 -8.12 -14.68
C VAL A 14 -13.67 -8.36 -14.10
N ILE A 15 -14.62 -8.73 -14.96
CA ILE A 15 -16.04 -8.89 -14.58
C ILE A 15 -16.49 -10.26 -15.05
N SER A 16 -17.17 -11.02 -14.20
CA SER A 16 -17.76 -12.30 -14.62
C SER A 16 -18.90 -12.09 -15.60
N SER A 17 -19.13 -13.08 -16.48
CA SER A 17 -20.31 -13.10 -17.36
C SER A 17 -21.55 -13.68 -16.69
N THR A 18 -21.37 -14.46 -15.64
CA THR A 18 -22.43 -15.13 -14.87
C THR A 18 -22.42 -14.69 -13.41
N LYS A 19 -23.55 -14.89 -12.74
CA LYS A 19 -23.64 -14.74 -11.28
C LYS A 19 -23.03 -15.96 -10.60
N MET A 20 -22.44 -15.74 -9.44
CA MET A 20 -21.80 -16.76 -8.64
C MET A 20 -21.83 -16.37 -7.16
N ASN A 21 -21.65 -17.34 -6.27
CA ASN A 21 -21.54 -17.05 -4.84
C ASN A 21 -20.17 -16.43 -4.52
N LYS A 22 -19.95 -16.02 -3.26
CA LYS A 22 -18.71 -15.34 -2.89
C LYS A 22 -17.46 -16.22 -3.11
N VAL A 23 -17.54 -17.50 -2.73
CA VAL A 23 -16.41 -18.43 -2.84
C VAL A 23 -16.01 -18.62 -4.30
N GLU A 24 -16.99 -18.77 -5.18
CA GLU A 24 -16.77 -18.85 -6.63
C GLU A 24 -16.22 -17.54 -7.20
N CYS A 25 -16.67 -16.39 -6.69
CA CYS A 25 -16.15 -15.08 -7.09
C CYS A 25 -14.68 -14.91 -6.73
N ASP A 26 -14.29 -15.32 -5.52
CA ASP A 26 -12.90 -15.26 -5.10
C ASP A 26 -12.01 -16.15 -5.99
N ALA A 27 -12.47 -17.38 -6.27
CA ALA A 27 -11.78 -18.28 -7.20
C ALA A 27 -11.69 -17.69 -8.62
N PHE A 28 -12.75 -17.06 -9.12
CA PHE A 28 -12.75 -16.37 -10.42
C PHE A 28 -11.74 -15.23 -10.46
N CYS A 29 -11.61 -14.44 -9.40
CA CYS A 29 -10.60 -13.39 -9.32
C CYS A 29 -9.19 -13.97 -9.34
N GLU A 30 -8.94 -15.02 -8.56
CA GLU A 30 -7.63 -15.70 -8.50
C GLU A 30 -7.22 -16.28 -9.87
N GLU A 31 -8.14 -16.95 -10.57
CA GLU A 31 -7.90 -17.49 -11.92
C GLU A 31 -7.51 -16.40 -12.93
N ASN A 32 -8.03 -15.18 -12.75
CA ASN A 32 -7.74 -14.02 -13.58
C ASN A 32 -6.56 -13.19 -13.07
N THR A 33 -5.73 -13.72 -12.17
CA THR A 33 -4.57 -13.02 -11.55
C THR A 33 -4.97 -11.68 -10.93
N ALA A 34 -6.16 -11.63 -10.34
CA ALA A 34 -6.78 -10.47 -9.75
C ALA A 34 -7.23 -10.77 -8.32
N ASN A 35 -7.62 -9.73 -7.59
CA ASN A 35 -8.22 -9.86 -6.28
C ASN A 35 -9.65 -9.29 -6.30
N PRO A 36 -10.54 -9.72 -5.40
CA PRO A 36 -11.76 -8.96 -5.13
C PRO A 36 -11.43 -7.48 -4.84
N PRO A 37 -12.25 -6.52 -5.32
CA PRO A 37 -11.92 -5.11 -5.29
C PRO A 37 -11.76 -4.61 -3.86
N CYS A 38 -10.69 -3.83 -3.66
CA CYS A 38 -10.44 -3.07 -2.44
C CYS A 38 -10.91 -1.63 -2.65
N ILE A 39 -11.68 -1.08 -1.72
CA ILE A 39 -12.17 0.31 -1.83
C ILE A 39 -11.52 1.16 -0.75
N GLU A 40 -10.50 1.92 -1.12
CA GLU A 40 -9.67 2.74 -0.24
C GLU A 40 -10.25 4.11 0.08
N ASN A 41 -11.16 4.60 -0.77
CA ASN A 41 -11.74 5.94 -0.67
C ASN A 41 -12.99 6.07 -1.55
N GLU A 42 -13.68 7.21 -1.39
CA GLU A 42 -14.87 7.57 -2.15
C GLU A 42 -14.63 7.61 -3.66
N ILE A 43 -13.46 8.06 -4.12
CA ILE A 43 -13.14 8.12 -5.55
C ILE A 43 -13.12 6.72 -6.17
N GLN A 44 -12.52 5.75 -5.49
CA GLN A 44 -12.52 4.35 -5.95
C GLN A 44 -13.94 3.75 -5.90
N ASN A 45 -14.73 4.06 -4.87
CA ASN A 45 -16.13 3.63 -4.80
C ASN A 45 -16.92 4.15 -6.02
N ASP A 46 -16.69 5.42 -6.38
CA ASP A 46 -17.30 6.06 -7.54
C ASP A 46 -16.88 5.45 -8.88
N VAL A 47 -15.63 4.98 -9.00
CA VAL A 47 -15.15 4.24 -10.18
C VAL A 47 -15.88 2.91 -10.29
N ILE A 48 -15.97 2.14 -9.19
CA ILE A 48 -16.70 0.87 -9.17
C ILE A 48 -18.17 1.08 -9.51
N ARG A 49 -18.80 2.12 -8.96
CA ARG A 49 -20.16 2.53 -9.32
C ARG A 49 -20.32 2.74 -10.84
N LYS A 50 -19.41 3.49 -11.46
CA LYS A 50 -19.46 3.74 -12.92
C LYS A 50 -19.32 2.46 -13.71
N ILE A 51 -18.45 1.54 -13.29
CA ILE A 51 -18.28 0.23 -13.92
C ILE A 51 -19.57 -0.58 -13.84
N ILE A 52 -20.19 -0.63 -12.66
CA ILE A 52 -21.46 -1.34 -12.45
C ILE A 52 -22.55 -0.78 -13.36
N TRP A 53 -22.67 0.55 -13.42
CA TRP A 53 -23.66 1.21 -14.26
C TRP A 53 -23.44 0.95 -15.75
N GLN A 54 -22.20 1.09 -16.22
CA GLN A 54 -21.88 1.02 -17.65
C GLN A 54 -21.79 -0.39 -18.21
N ARG A 55 -21.26 -1.34 -17.42
CA ARG A 55 -20.89 -2.68 -17.91
C ARG A 55 -21.77 -3.79 -17.37
N LEU A 56 -22.47 -3.54 -16.27
CA LEU A 56 -23.24 -4.56 -15.57
C LEU A 56 -24.72 -4.25 -15.53
N ASP A 57 -25.26 -3.30 -16.30
CA ASP A 57 -26.71 -3.05 -16.39
C ASP A 57 -27.39 -3.07 -15.00
N ASN A 58 -26.84 -2.25 -14.09
CA ASN A 58 -27.38 -2.09 -12.73
C ASN A 58 -27.51 -3.42 -11.95
N LYS A 59 -26.63 -4.39 -12.19
CA LYS A 59 -26.53 -5.58 -11.33
C LYS A 59 -25.73 -5.26 -10.08
N ARG A 60 -25.89 -6.09 -9.07
CA ARG A 60 -25.15 -5.97 -7.82
C ARG A 60 -23.91 -6.88 -7.87
N VAL A 61 -22.82 -6.45 -7.23
CA VAL A 61 -21.52 -7.14 -7.30
C VAL A 61 -21.00 -7.50 -5.92
N HIS A 62 -20.26 -8.60 -5.84
CA HIS A 62 -19.44 -8.94 -4.67
C HIS A 62 -18.31 -7.94 -4.48
N LEU A 63 -17.98 -7.64 -3.22
CA LEU A 63 -16.80 -6.88 -2.84
C LEU A 63 -15.75 -7.80 -2.20
N GLY A 64 -14.53 -7.29 -2.05
CA GLY A 64 -13.47 -7.96 -1.28
C GLY A 64 -13.61 -7.82 0.22
N LEU A 65 -14.80 -7.57 0.77
CA LEU A 65 -15.01 -7.32 2.19
C LEU A 65 -15.91 -8.41 2.78
N GLU A 66 -15.42 -9.09 3.81
CA GLU A 66 -16.08 -10.23 4.46
C GLU A 66 -15.94 -10.19 5.98
N GLY A 67 -16.78 -10.96 6.66
CA GLY A 67 -16.67 -11.25 8.07
C GLY A 67 -17.58 -10.39 8.97
N GLY A 68 -18.34 -11.08 9.81
CA GLY A 68 -18.87 -10.52 11.05
C GLY A 68 -20.24 -9.85 10.96
N THR A 69 -20.78 -9.51 12.14
CA THR A 69 -22.15 -8.99 12.29
C THR A 69 -22.19 -7.47 12.51
N THR A 70 -21.03 -6.82 12.61
CA THR A 70 -20.88 -5.38 12.84
C THR A 70 -19.80 -4.81 11.92
N GLU A 71 -19.84 -3.50 11.65
CA GLU A 71 -18.86 -2.82 10.79
C GLU A 71 -17.41 -3.06 11.26
N GLU A 72 -17.17 -3.07 12.58
CA GLU A 72 -15.84 -3.31 13.16
C GLU A 72 -15.29 -4.72 12.90
N THR A 73 -16.14 -5.67 12.51
CA THR A 73 -15.77 -7.07 12.32
C THR A 73 -15.53 -7.45 10.85
N PHE A 74 -15.91 -6.58 9.91
CA PHE A 74 -15.61 -6.77 8.49
C PHE A 74 -14.15 -6.48 8.19
N GLY A 75 -13.55 -7.34 7.38
CA GLY A 75 -12.17 -7.24 6.93
C GLY A 75 -12.05 -7.47 5.43
N TRP A 76 -11.06 -6.82 4.81
CA TRP A 76 -10.79 -7.02 3.39
C TRP A 76 -10.06 -8.35 3.17
N THR A 77 -10.50 -9.12 2.18
CA THR A 77 -9.89 -10.39 1.76
C THR A 77 -8.55 -10.17 1.05
N ASN A 78 -8.43 -9.06 0.32
CA ASN A 78 -7.17 -8.61 -0.21
C ASN A 78 -6.29 -8.10 0.94
N ASN A 79 -5.27 -8.87 1.32
CA ASN A 79 -4.39 -8.52 2.44
C ASN A 79 -3.58 -7.22 2.25
N ALA A 80 -3.38 -6.77 1.00
CA ALA A 80 -2.75 -5.48 0.73
C ALA A 80 -3.72 -4.30 0.96
N CYS A 81 -5.03 -4.60 1.02
CA CYS A 81 -6.06 -3.62 1.31
C CYS A 81 -6.08 -3.30 2.80
N MET A 82 -5.47 -2.16 3.15
CA MET A 82 -5.55 -1.58 4.50
C MET A 82 -6.56 -0.44 4.56
N SER A 83 -7.62 -0.50 3.74
CA SER A 83 -8.62 0.55 3.70
C SER A 83 -9.41 0.61 5.02
N THR A 84 -9.57 1.82 5.53
CA THR A 84 -10.51 2.16 6.62
C THR A 84 -11.77 2.86 6.11
N TYR A 85 -11.88 3.02 4.79
CA TYR A 85 -13.05 3.64 4.17
C TYR A 85 -14.23 2.67 4.24
N SER A 86 -15.38 3.21 4.59
CA SER A 86 -16.65 2.49 4.57
C SER A 86 -17.73 3.32 3.88
N ASN A 87 -18.63 2.64 3.17
CA ASN A 87 -19.79 3.24 2.54
C ASN A 87 -21.03 2.37 2.77
N TRP A 88 -21.20 1.88 4.00
CA TRP A 88 -22.35 1.07 4.38
C TRP A 88 -23.64 1.86 4.25
N GLY A 89 -24.69 1.19 3.76
CA GLY A 89 -26.03 1.78 3.71
C GLY A 89 -26.65 1.93 5.09
N PRO A 90 -27.79 2.62 5.21
CA PRO A 90 -28.48 2.80 6.48
C PRO A 90 -28.74 1.46 7.18
N ASN A 91 -28.34 1.39 8.46
CA ASN A 91 -28.47 0.19 9.33
C ASN A 91 -27.69 -1.04 8.84
N GLN A 92 -26.57 -0.85 8.13
CA GLN A 92 -25.66 -1.92 7.72
C GLN A 92 -24.31 -1.81 8.46
N PRO A 93 -23.55 -2.92 8.55
CA PRO A 93 -23.90 -4.28 8.11
C PRO A 93 -24.91 -4.94 9.04
N GLN A 94 -25.90 -5.65 8.47
CA GLN A 94 -26.86 -6.45 9.24
C GLN A 94 -27.22 -7.73 8.47
N ASN A 95 -27.23 -8.88 9.17
CA ASN A 95 -27.67 -10.19 8.66
C ASN A 95 -26.91 -10.70 7.43
N GLY A 96 -25.58 -10.64 7.45
CA GLY A 96 -24.75 -11.26 6.42
C GLY A 96 -23.27 -11.16 6.74
N ASP A 97 -22.48 -12.05 6.14
CA ASP A 97 -21.03 -12.13 6.34
C ASP A 97 -20.23 -11.65 5.11
N CYS A 98 -20.92 -11.26 4.03
CA CYS A 98 -20.29 -10.79 2.80
C CYS A 98 -20.85 -9.44 2.36
N ALA A 99 -19.95 -8.53 2.00
CA ALA A 99 -20.33 -7.23 1.48
C ALA A 99 -20.46 -7.26 -0.04
N ILE A 100 -21.32 -6.37 -0.52
CA ILE A 100 -21.74 -6.26 -1.91
C ILE A 100 -22.04 -4.80 -2.20
N HIS A 101 -21.82 -4.36 -3.43
CA HIS A 101 -22.16 -3.01 -3.85
C HIS A 101 -23.58 -2.98 -4.41
N LYS A 102 -24.43 -2.10 -3.87
CA LYS A 102 -25.77 -1.84 -4.42
C LYS A 102 -25.66 -0.88 -5.60
N TRP A 103 -26.41 -1.15 -6.66
CA TRP A 103 -26.39 -0.31 -7.87
C TRP A 103 -27.25 0.95 -7.73
N ASP A 104 -28.27 0.93 -6.88
CA ASP A 104 -29.31 1.97 -6.76
C ASP A 104 -28.90 3.08 -5.78
N THR A 105 -28.42 2.69 -4.60
CA THR A 105 -27.98 3.65 -3.56
C THR A 105 -26.48 3.87 -3.56
N TYR A 106 -25.73 3.06 -4.29
CA TYR A 106 -24.25 3.07 -4.35
C TYR A 106 -23.55 2.76 -3.03
N GLU A 107 -24.31 2.32 -2.04
CA GLU A 107 -23.85 1.91 -0.73
C GLU A 107 -23.57 0.40 -0.70
N TRP A 108 -22.88 -0.02 0.35
CA TRP A 108 -22.62 -1.42 0.62
C TRP A 108 -23.66 -1.97 1.57
N VAL A 109 -24.03 -3.24 1.39
CA VAL A 109 -24.90 -3.93 2.35
C VAL A 109 -24.35 -5.33 2.62
N ALA A 110 -24.64 -5.89 3.78
CA ALA A 110 -24.22 -7.25 4.11
C ALA A 110 -25.26 -8.27 3.61
N LYS A 111 -24.79 -9.40 3.05
CA LYS A 111 -25.61 -10.54 2.63
C LYS A 111 -24.95 -11.87 2.96
N PRO A 112 -25.72 -12.97 2.97
CA PRO A 112 -25.16 -14.31 3.02
C PRO A 112 -24.22 -14.53 1.83
N CYS A 113 -23.03 -15.03 2.11
CA CYS A 113 -21.99 -15.32 1.12
C CYS A 113 -22.41 -16.36 0.07
N THR A 114 -23.43 -17.15 0.37
CA THR A 114 -24.01 -18.17 -0.52
C THR A 114 -24.95 -17.60 -1.59
N THR A 115 -25.19 -16.29 -1.60
CA THR A 115 -26.10 -15.69 -2.60
C THR A 115 -25.35 -15.41 -3.90
N ASP A 116 -26.00 -15.64 -5.05
CA ASP A 116 -25.39 -15.49 -6.37
C ASP A 116 -25.50 -14.07 -6.95
N TRP A 117 -24.35 -13.42 -7.14
CA TRP A 117 -24.20 -12.03 -7.57
C TRP A 117 -23.13 -11.94 -8.65
N MET A 118 -23.04 -10.80 -9.35
CA MET A 118 -21.97 -10.62 -10.33
C MET A 118 -20.62 -10.52 -9.61
N CYS A 119 -19.57 -11.07 -10.19
CA CYS A 119 -18.22 -10.94 -9.65
C CYS A 119 -17.49 -9.80 -10.35
N LEU A 120 -16.86 -8.95 -9.55
CA LEU A 120 -15.96 -7.89 -9.99
C LEU A 120 -14.61 -8.17 -9.34
N CYS A 121 -13.54 -8.09 -10.12
CA CYS A 121 -12.16 -8.30 -9.67
C CYS A 121 -11.30 -7.12 -10.11
N GLU A 122 -10.25 -6.84 -9.37
CA GLU A 122 -9.29 -5.77 -9.57
C GLU A 122 -7.89 -6.37 -9.79
N LYS A 123 -7.26 -6.07 -10.93
CA LYS A 123 -5.90 -6.51 -11.24
C LYS A 123 -4.88 -5.69 -10.45
N GLU A 124 -3.88 -6.35 -9.87
CA GLU A 124 -2.81 -5.69 -9.10
C GLU A 124 -2.01 -4.67 -9.94
N GLY A 125 -1.48 -3.63 -9.29
CA GLY A 125 -0.58 -2.65 -9.92
C GLY A 125 -1.26 -1.60 -10.80
N THR A 126 -2.58 -1.64 -10.93
CA THR A 126 -3.34 -0.70 -11.76
C THR A 126 -4.05 0.41 -10.99
N ASN A 127 -4.28 0.23 -9.68
CA ASN A 127 -4.80 1.29 -8.83
C ASN A 127 -3.64 2.15 -8.30
N PRO A 128 -3.66 3.49 -8.49
CA PRO A 128 -2.58 4.35 -8.05
C PRO A 128 -2.37 4.37 -6.53
N GLY A 129 -3.36 3.93 -5.74
CA GLY A 129 -3.26 3.75 -4.29
C GLY A 129 -2.47 2.49 -3.89
N THR A 130 -2.72 1.36 -4.54
CA THR A 130 -1.98 0.10 -4.32
C THR A 130 -0.58 0.11 -4.94
N ARG A 131 -0.40 0.80 -6.08
CA ARG A 131 0.89 0.88 -6.78
C ARG A 131 1.98 1.59 -5.97
N ARG A 132 1.63 2.65 -5.21
CA ARG A 132 2.60 3.32 -4.31
C ARG A 132 2.99 2.47 -3.10
N ARG A 133 2.22 1.42 -2.78
CA ARG A 133 2.46 0.59 -1.59
C ARG A 133 3.24 -0.68 -1.89
N LEU A 134 3.05 -1.33 -3.03
CA LEU A 134 3.85 -2.51 -3.39
C LEU A 134 5.36 -2.22 -3.39
N ASP A 135 5.75 -1.01 -3.79
CA ASP A 135 7.17 -0.57 -3.75
C ASP A 135 7.66 -0.22 -2.32
N ASN A 136 6.76 -0.05 -1.35
CA ASN A 136 7.05 0.30 0.06
C ASN A 136 6.75 -0.84 1.07
N ASP A 137 6.02 -1.87 0.66
CA ASP A 137 5.55 -2.99 1.51
C ASP A 137 6.65 -4.01 1.80
N GLU A 138 7.81 -3.93 1.16
CA GLU A 138 9.00 -4.69 1.57
C GLU A 138 9.56 -4.24 2.93
N LEU A 139 9.15 -3.07 3.44
CA LEU A 139 9.57 -2.54 4.74
C LEU A 139 8.48 -2.51 5.84
N HIS A 140 7.23 -2.90 5.56
CA HIS A 140 6.14 -2.81 6.55
C HIS A 140 5.94 -4.12 7.36
N PRO A 141 5.82 -4.05 8.71
CA PRO A 141 5.69 -5.23 9.60
C PRO A 141 4.49 -6.14 9.27
N HIS A 142 3.42 -5.58 8.69
CA HIS A 142 2.22 -6.32 8.32
C HIS A 142 2.41 -7.16 7.03
N GLY A 143 3.12 -6.63 6.03
CA GLY A 143 3.44 -7.37 4.81
C GLY A 143 4.36 -8.58 5.09
N MET A 144 5.36 -8.38 5.96
CA MET A 144 6.28 -9.43 6.41
C MET A 144 5.54 -10.55 7.17
N TYR A 145 4.55 -10.21 8.00
CA TYR A 145 3.73 -11.17 8.76
C TYR A 145 2.98 -12.15 7.85
N HIS A 146 2.29 -11.67 6.81
CA HIS A 146 1.47 -12.53 5.95
C HIS A 146 2.31 -13.33 4.96
N LYS A 147 3.47 -12.81 4.51
CA LYS A 147 4.46 -13.58 3.73
C LYS A 147 5.01 -14.73 4.56
N LEU A 148 5.39 -14.48 5.82
CA LEU A 148 5.80 -15.51 6.77
C LEU A 148 4.67 -16.50 7.05
N ARG A 149 3.42 -16.04 7.22
CA ARG A 149 2.26 -16.92 7.41
C ARG A 149 2.00 -17.81 6.21
N ARG A 150 2.09 -17.31 4.96
CA ARG A 150 1.99 -18.12 3.74
C ARG A 150 3.11 -19.16 3.67
N LEU A 151 4.34 -18.78 3.96
CA LEU A 151 5.50 -19.69 3.99
C LEU A 151 5.43 -20.74 5.12
N VAL A 152 4.80 -20.41 6.25
CA VAL A 152 4.63 -21.33 7.39
C VAL A 152 3.41 -22.24 7.20
N SER A 153 2.31 -21.74 6.64
CA SER A 153 1.11 -22.50 6.31
C SER A 153 1.36 -23.53 5.20
N SER A 154 2.19 -23.21 4.20
CA SER A 154 2.57 -24.20 3.18
C SER A 154 3.44 -25.33 3.73
N LYS A 155 4.05 -25.16 4.92
CA LYS A 155 4.92 -26.14 5.59
C LYS A 155 4.24 -26.96 6.71
N LYS A 156 2.90 -26.94 6.82
CA LYS A 156 2.09 -27.72 7.81
C LYS A 156 2.67 -27.75 9.24
N ASN A 157 3.12 -26.61 9.77
CA ASN A 157 3.71 -26.54 11.13
C ASN A 157 2.86 -25.67 12.06
N ALA A 158 1.81 -26.26 12.64
CA ALA A 158 0.79 -25.56 13.43
C ALA A 158 1.36 -24.76 14.62
N THR A 159 2.41 -25.26 15.27
CA THR A 159 3.04 -24.61 16.44
C THR A 159 3.77 -23.30 16.11
N LYS A 160 4.18 -23.10 14.85
CA LYS A 160 4.81 -21.84 14.41
C LYS A 160 3.78 -20.76 14.07
N ILE A 161 2.57 -21.17 13.68
CA ILE A 161 1.44 -20.27 13.37
C ILE A 161 0.98 -19.55 14.66
N THR A 162 0.83 -20.28 15.77
CA THR A 162 0.42 -19.71 17.06
C THR A 162 1.40 -18.67 17.61
N LYS A 163 2.71 -18.86 17.43
CA LYS A 163 3.74 -17.88 17.82
C LYS A 163 3.69 -16.62 16.96
N LEU A 164 3.37 -16.77 15.67
CA LEU A 164 3.17 -15.65 14.76
C LEU A 164 1.93 -14.84 15.17
N ASP A 165 0.79 -15.49 15.40
CA ASP A 165 -0.47 -14.81 15.79
C ASP A 165 -0.31 -14.00 17.10
N ASN A 166 0.47 -14.51 18.06
CA ASN A 166 0.82 -13.77 19.29
C ASN A 166 1.68 -12.51 19.01
N PHE A 167 2.57 -12.55 18.03
CA PHE A 167 3.37 -11.39 17.61
C PHE A 167 2.50 -10.31 16.97
N ARG A 168 1.54 -10.68 16.11
CA ARG A 168 0.56 -9.74 15.51
C ARG A 168 -0.21 -8.98 16.59
N MET A 169 -0.71 -9.70 17.61
CA MET A 169 -1.43 -9.11 18.75
C MET A 169 -0.60 -8.06 19.51
N LEU A 170 0.72 -8.27 19.64
CA LEU A 170 1.59 -7.37 20.39
C LEU A 170 2.00 -6.13 19.61
N VAL A 171 2.26 -6.25 18.32
CA VAL A 171 2.78 -5.16 17.48
C VAL A 171 1.67 -4.28 16.93
N VAL A 172 0.55 -4.89 16.54
CA VAL A 172 -0.55 -4.19 15.85
C VAL A 172 -1.68 -3.86 16.83
N GLY A 173 -1.96 -4.77 17.76
CA GLY A 173 -3.08 -4.62 18.69
C GLY A 173 -2.87 -3.58 19.79
N LYS A 174 -1.62 -3.34 20.24
CA LYS A 174 -1.33 -2.38 21.32
C LYS A 174 -1.51 -0.91 20.90
N PRO A 175 -0.98 -0.44 19.75
CA PRO A 175 -1.18 0.94 19.30
C PRO A 175 -2.66 1.28 19.03
N GLN A 176 -3.43 0.35 18.45
CA GLN A 176 -4.88 0.55 18.21
C GLN A 176 -5.68 0.64 19.52
N ARG A 177 -5.31 -0.12 20.56
CA ARG A 177 -5.96 -0.02 21.88
C ARG A 177 -5.68 1.34 22.54
N GLN A 178 -4.46 1.85 22.43
CA GLN A 178 -4.09 3.17 22.98
C GLN A 178 -4.86 4.32 22.29
N ALA A 179 -5.03 4.25 20.97
CA ALA A 179 -5.86 5.22 20.23
C ALA A 179 -7.35 5.16 20.65
N LYS A 180 -7.87 3.96 20.94
CA LYS A 180 -9.26 3.75 21.41
C LYS A 180 -9.48 4.26 22.84
N ASP A 181 -8.51 4.07 23.72
CA ASP A 181 -8.57 4.60 25.09
C ASP A 181 -8.51 6.14 25.11
N PHE A 182 -7.74 6.75 24.21
CA PHE A 182 -7.73 8.22 24.04
C PHE A 182 -9.10 8.77 23.58
N SER A 183 -9.77 8.07 22.64
CA SER A 183 -11.13 8.42 22.20
C SER A 183 -12.19 8.24 23.32
N ARG A 184 -12.02 7.23 24.19
CA ARG A 184 -12.88 7.02 25.37
C ARG A 184 -12.71 8.13 26.42
N VAL A 185 -11.49 8.62 26.60
CA VAL A 185 -11.21 9.78 27.47
C VAL A 185 -11.90 11.03 26.94
N ILE A 186 -11.83 11.30 25.63
CA ILE A 186 -12.50 12.45 24.99
C ILE A 186 -14.03 12.38 25.16
N SER A 187 -14.64 11.20 25.00
CA SER A 187 -16.10 11.03 25.18
C SER A 187 -16.57 11.14 26.65
N SER A 188 -15.71 10.80 27.62
CA SER A 188 -16.00 10.97 29.04
C SER A 188 -16.07 12.45 29.48
N PHE A 189 -15.38 13.35 28.79
CA PHE A 189 -15.49 14.78 29.06
C PHE A 189 -16.82 15.39 28.57
N GLY A 190 -17.51 14.75 27.62
CA GLY A 190 -18.82 15.20 27.13
C GLY A 190 -20.00 14.83 28.03
N THR A 191 -19.81 13.96 29.02
CA THR A 191 -20.91 13.40 29.84
C THR A 191 -20.93 13.89 31.30
N SER A 192 -19.97 14.72 31.73
CA SER A 192 -19.91 15.25 33.09
C SER A 192 -20.50 16.66 33.22
N ILE A 193 -21.73 16.87 32.76
CA ILE A 193 -22.58 17.98 33.23
C ILE A 193 -24.00 17.43 33.42
N SER A 194 -24.26 16.81 34.57
CA SER A 194 -25.63 16.66 35.08
C SER A 194 -25.96 17.84 35.99
N PRO A 195 -27.13 18.48 35.84
CA PRO A 195 -27.55 19.53 36.75
C PRO A 195 -27.99 18.91 38.09
N MET A 196 -27.44 19.45 39.18
CA MET A 196 -27.87 19.11 40.54
C MET A 196 -29.35 19.46 40.74
N GLY A 197 -30.10 18.48 41.25
CA GLY A 197 -31.20 18.62 42.21
C GLY A 197 -32.30 19.64 41.91
N PHE A 198 -33.42 19.18 41.34
CA PHE A 198 -34.71 19.83 41.53
C PHE A 198 -35.74 18.80 42.00
N GLN A 199 -36.19 18.95 43.25
CA GLN A 199 -37.34 18.22 43.78
C GLN A 199 -38.59 18.58 42.96
N GLN A 200 -39.29 17.57 42.46
CA GLN A 200 -40.65 17.73 41.94
C GLN A 200 -41.60 18.00 43.11
N GLN A 201 -41.99 19.27 43.30
CA GLN A 201 -43.26 19.61 43.94
C GLN A 201 -44.26 20.01 42.85
N MET A 202 -45.41 19.33 42.87
CA MET A 202 -46.56 19.64 42.04
C MET A 202 -47.12 21.02 42.38
N PHE A 203 -47.21 21.93 41.42
CA PHE A 203 -48.22 23.00 41.40
C PHE A 203 -48.62 23.36 39.94
N PRO A 204 -49.87 23.80 39.72
CA PRO A 204 -50.51 23.81 38.42
C PRO A 204 -50.23 25.09 37.62
N SER A 205 -50.42 24.96 36.31
CA SER A 205 -50.35 25.98 35.26
C SER A 205 -50.87 27.36 35.67
N HIS A 206 -49.98 28.36 35.67
CA HIS A 206 -50.13 29.63 34.92
C HIS A 206 -48.90 30.55 35.10
N GLN A 207 -48.43 31.08 33.95
CA GLN A 207 -47.60 32.28 33.75
C GLN A 207 -46.24 32.37 34.48
N VAL A 208 -45.16 32.16 33.72
CA VAL A 208 -43.80 32.59 34.06
C VAL A 208 -43.38 33.71 33.09
N PRO A 209 -42.81 34.84 33.54
CA PRO A 209 -42.35 35.91 32.65
C PRO A 209 -41.00 35.55 32.00
N SER A 210 -40.93 35.72 30.69
CA SER A 210 -39.80 35.41 29.79
C SER A 210 -38.52 36.24 29.99
N SER A 211 -38.35 36.97 31.10
CA SER A 211 -37.24 37.91 31.29
C SER A 211 -36.25 37.58 32.41
N ALA A 212 -36.50 36.53 33.21
CA ALA A 212 -35.58 36.13 34.29
C ALA A 212 -34.62 34.98 33.94
N ALA A 213 -34.93 34.17 32.91
CA ALA A 213 -34.09 33.04 32.50
C ALA A 213 -32.88 33.43 31.64
N THR A 214 -32.88 34.63 31.05
CA THR A 214 -31.84 35.06 30.09
C THR A 214 -30.61 35.67 30.75
N ASN A 215 -30.66 36.01 32.04
CA ASN A 215 -29.57 36.72 32.74
C ASN A 215 -28.71 35.84 33.67
N MET A 216 -29.03 34.55 33.87
CA MET A 216 -28.20 33.66 34.72
C MET A 216 -27.21 32.80 33.92
N PHE A 217 -27.32 32.73 32.60
CA PHE A 217 -26.42 31.94 31.75
C PHE A 217 -25.33 32.75 31.03
N ALA A 218 -25.36 34.08 31.10
CA ALA A 218 -24.53 34.92 30.23
C ALA A 218 -23.11 35.21 30.77
N ASN A 219 -22.89 35.24 32.09
CA ASN A 219 -21.67 35.88 32.63
C ASN A 219 -20.75 34.99 33.49
N GLY A 220 -21.09 33.72 33.74
CA GLY A 220 -20.29 32.85 34.63
C GLY A 220 -19.57 31.68 33.95
N THR A 221 -20.01 31.27 32.76
CA THR A 221 -19.60 29.99 32.14
C THR A 221 -18.61 30.15 30.98
N SER A 222 -18.62 31.30 30.30
CA SER A 222 -17.78 31.52 29.11
C SER A 222 -16.29 31.61 29.46
N ASP A 223 -15.92 32.33 30.52
CA ASP A 223 -14.50 32.53 30.88
C ASP A 223 -13.86 31.26 31.44
N GLU A 224 -14.60 30.47 32.21
CA GLU A 224 -14.13 29.16 32.70
C GLU A 224 -13.98 28.17 31.54
N MET A 225 -14.94 28.10 30.62
CA MET A 225 -14.81 27.27 29.41
C MET A 225 -13.62 27.70 28.56
N LEU A 226 -13.37 29.00 28.40
CA LEU A 226 -12.24 29.52 27.64
C LEU A 226 -10.89 29.20 28.31
N SER A 227 -10.84 29.20 29.65
CA SER A 227 -9.67 28.79 30.43
C SER A 227 -9.35 27.31 30.23
N GLN A 228 -10.37 26.44 30.32
CA GLN A 228 -10.21 25.01 30.09
C GLN A 228 -9.77 24.70 28.65
N LEU A 229 -10.30 25.43 27.66
CA LEU A 229 -9.97 25.23 26.25
C LEU A 229 -8.50 25.58 25.96
N LYS A 230 -7.99 26.67 26.56
CA LYS A 230 -6.56 27.04 26.50
C LYS A 230 -5.65 26.00 27.17
N LEU A 231 -6.10 25.38 28.27
CA LEU A 231 -5.35 24.32 28.93
C LEU A 231 -5.25 23.05 28.06
N VAL A 232 -6.35 22.66 27.41
CA VAL A 232 -6.36 21.53 26.46
C VAL A 232 -5.48 21.82 25.25
N GLU A 233 -5.55 23.03 24.69
CA GLU A 233 -4.68 23.44 23.57
C GLU A 233 -3.18 23.37 23.95
N SER A 234 -2.83 23.81 25.16
CA SER A 234 -1.45 23.73 25.66
C SER A 234 -0.96 22.29 25.80
N ARG A 235 -1.80 21.38 26.31
CA ARG A 235 -1.48 19.95 26.42
C ARG A 235 -1.31 19.31 25.05
N LEU A 236 -2.22 19.58 24.12
CA LEU A 236 -2.12 19.06 22.74
C LEU A 236 -0.84 19.54 22.04
N LYS A 237 -0.46 20.81 22.20
CA LYS A 237 0.80 21.33 21.65
C LYS A 237 2.02 20.63 22.24
N LYS A 238 2.02 20.37 23.55
CA LYS A 238 3.11 19.65 24.22
C LYS A 238 3.24 18.21 23.73
N ASP A 239 2.12 17.51 23.60
CA ASP A 239 2.12 16.11 23.16
C ASP A 239 2.50 16.00 21.68
N THR A 240 2.08 16.95 20.84
CA THR A 240 2.48 17.03 19.43
C THR A 240 4.00 17.24 19.29
N VAL A 241 4.61 18.07 20.14
CA VAL A 241 6.06 18.28 20.13
C VAL A 241 6.81 17.00 20.55
N ALA A 242 6.30 16.27 21.55
CA ALA A 242 6.88 15.01 21.99
C ALA A 242 6.80 13.93 20.89
N GLN A 243 5.64 13.77 20.24
CA GLN A 243 5.45 12.82 19.14
C GLN A 243 6.32 13.16 17.93
N ASN A 244 6.45 14.45 17.58
CA ASN A 244 7.33 14.87 16.50
C ASN A 244 8.81 14.59 16.80
N LYS A 245 9.23 14.67 18.07
CA LYS A 245 10.58 14.30 18.47
C LYS A 245 10.83 12.80 18.29
N GLU A 246 9.94 11.95 18.77
CA GLU A 246 10.05 10.49 18.60
C GLU A 246 10.05 10.08 17.11
N LEU A 247 9.22 10.74 16.30
CA LEU A 247 9.18 10.50 14.85
C LEU A 247 10.50 10.87 14.17
N MET A 248 11.14 11.97 14.59
CA MET A 248 12.43 12.39 14.03
C MET A 248 13.57 11.43 14.44
N GLU A 249 13.57 10.94 15.69
CA GLU A 249 14.51 9.91 16.14
C GLU A 249 14.32 8.59 15.37
N LEU A 250 13.07 8.18 15.12
CA LEU A 250 12.78 6.98 14.34
C LEU A 250 13.24 7.12 12.88
N LYS A 251 13.03 8.29 12.26
CA LYS A 251 13.52 8.58 10.90
C LYS A 251 15.04 8.53 10.81
N ALA A 252 15.74 9.08 11.80
CA ALA A 252 17.20 9.04 11.87
C ALA A 252 17.72 7.61 11.96
N ASN A 253 17.11 6.78 12.81
CA ASN A 253 17.48 5.37 12.98
C ASN A 253 17.21 4.55 11.70
N LEU A 254 16.08 4.79 11.02
CA LEU A 254 15.75 4.12 9.77
C LEU A 254 16.75 4.48 8.67
N HIS A 255 17.14 5.76 8.58
CA HIS A 255 18.12 6.22 7.61
C HIS A 255 19.51 5.61 7.86
N ALA A 256 19.95 5.55 9.12
CA ALA A 256 21.21 4.90 9.50
C ALA A 256 21.21 3.41 9.12
N SER A 257 20.12 2.68 9.42
CA SER A 257 19.99 1.26 9.07
C SER A 257 19.93 1.03 7.55
N GLY A 258 19.26 1.92 6.80
CA GLY A 258 19.24 1.88 5.34
C GLY A 258 20.62 2.08 4.71
N GLN A 259 21.44 2.97 5.26
CA GLN A 259 22.81 3.17 4.81
C GLN A 259 23.72 1.96 5.05
N GLU A 260 23.55 1.28 6.19
CA GLU A 260 24.29 0.05 6.51
C GLU A 260 23.96 -1.07 5.50
N LEU A 261 22.67 -1.30 5.22
CA LEU A 261 22.23 -2.28 4.23
C LEU A 261 22.74 -1.96 2.81
N MET A 262 22.75 -0.68 2.43
CA MET A 262 23.29 -0.27 1.13
C MET A 262 24.80 -0.49 1.01
N ASN A 263 25.54 -0.39 2.12
CA ASN A 263 26.97 -0.67 2.12
C ASN A 263 27.25 -2.18 2.01
N GLU A 264 26.49 -3.01 2.73
CA GLU A 264 26.54 -4.48 2.60
C GLU A 264 26.22 -4.93 1.16
N LEU A 265 25.19 -4.35 0.54
CA LEU A 265 24.83 -4.66 -0.84
C LEU A 265 25.93 -4.27 -1.83
N LYS A 266 26.54 -3.09 -1.65
CA LYS A 266 27.69 -2.66 -2.48
C LYS A 266 28.86 -3.64 -2.34
N PHE A 267 29.13 -4.12 -1.12
CA PHE A 267 30.19 -5.10 -0.89
C PHE A 267 29.92 -6.42 -1.61
N LEU A 268 28.68 -6.93 -1.54
CA LEU A 268 28.26 -8.14 -2.27
C LEU A 268 28.39 -7.99 -3.79
N ILE A 269 27.96 -6.85 -4.36
CA ILE A 269 28.07 -6.59 -5.79
C ILE A 269 29.54 -6.53 -6.22
N MET A 270 30.39 -5.82 -5.47
CA MET A 270 31.82 -5.75 -5.79
C MET A 270 32.50 -7.12 -5.70
N SER A 271 32.13 -7.94 -4.71
CA SER A 271 32.62 -9.31 -4.59
C SER A 271 32.20 -10.17 -5.79
N ALA A 272 30.91 -10.14 -6.16
CA ALA A 272 30.40 -10.88 -7.31
C ALA A 272 31.08 -10.46 -8.63
N CYS A 273 31.30 -9.16 -8.84
CA CYS A 273 32.04 -8.65 -10.00
C CYS A 273 33.49 -9.15 -10.04
N ALA A 274 34.18 -9.19 -8.89
CA ALA A 274 35.54 -9.72 -8.82
C ALA A 274 35.59 -11.23 -9.13
N PHE A 275 34.62 -12.00 -8.64
CA PHE A 275 34.50 -13.43 -8.96
C PHE A 275 34.23 -13.67 -10.45
N LEU A 276 33.31 -12.92 -11.05
CA LEU A 276 33.02 -13.00 -12.48
C LEU A 276 34.23 -12.61 -13.33
N GLY A 277 34.96 -11.56 -12.96
CA GLY A 277 36.21 -11.16 -13.62
C GLY A 277 37.26 -12.27 -13.56
N GLY A 278 37.43 -12.91 -12.41
CA GLY A 278 38.34 -14.06 -12.25
C GLY A 278 37.93 -15.27 -13.10
N LEU A 279 36.63 -15.56 -13.20
CA LEU A 279 36.09 -16.64 -14.02
C LEU A 279 36.38 -16.40 -15.51
N ILE A 280 36.19 -15.17 -16.00
CA ILE A 280 36.46 -14.81 -17.39
C ILE A 280 37.93 -15.01 -17.73
N VAL A 281 38.85 -14.59 -16.86
CA VAL A 281 40.30 -14.81 -17.06
C VAL A 281 40.63 -16.30 -17.09
N LEU A 282 40.06 -17.10 -16.17
CA LEU A 282 40.27 -18.55 -16.15
C LEU A 282 39.77 -19.21 -17.45
N LEU A 283 38.59 -18.83 -17.91
CA LEU A 283 38.04 -19.32 -19.18
C LEU A 283 38.92 -18.94 -20.37
N ALA A 284 39.47 -17.72 -20.40
CA ALA A 284 40.41 -17.31 -21.44
C ALA A 284 41.68 -18.18 -21.45
N PHE A 285 42.22 -18.56 -20.28
CA PHE A 285 43.36 -19.49 -20.21
C PHE A 285 43.05 -20.90 -20.70
N ILE A 286 41.83 -21.40 -20.47
CA ILE A 286 41.40 -22.74 -20.89
C ILE A 286 41.17 -22.78 -22.41
N PHE A 287 40.50 -21.76 -22.96
CA PHE A 287 40.09 -21.75 -24.37
C PHE A 287 41.15 -21.23 -25.34
N PHE A 288 42.16 -20.51 -24.86
CA PHE A 288 43.30 -20.06 -25.66
C PHE A 288 44.60 -20.71 -25.19
N PRO A 289 44.79 -22.04 -25.35
CA PRO A 289 46.07 -22.65 -25.07
C PRO A 289 47.11 -22.01 -26.00
N ARG A 290 48.09 -21.32 -25.39
CA ARG A 290 49.23 -20.74 -26.09
C ARG A 290 49.86 -21.82 -26.97
N ASN A 291 49.69 -21.67 -28.27
CA ASN A 291 50.26 -22.57 -29.26
C ASN A 291 51.79 -22.47 -29.16
N PRO A 292 52.51 -23.53 -28.75
CA PRO A 292 53.95 -23.46 -28.59
C PRO A 292 54.58 -23.58 -29.99
N ARG A 293 54.66 -22.47 -30.72
CA ARG A 293 55.48 -22.42 -31.95
C ARG A 293 56.91 -22.06 -31.59
N GLY A 294 57.70 -23.11 -31.41
CA GLY A 294 59.09 -23.10 -31.83
C GLY A 294 59.19 -23.09 -33.36
N GLY A 295 60.33 -22.60 -33.87
CA GLY A 295 60.72 -22.79 -35.26
C GLY A 295 61.22 -21.51 -35.92
N ALA A 296 62.48 -21.18 -35.66
CA ALA A 296 63.24 -20.26 -36.49
C ALA A 296 63.54 -20.91 -37.86
N THR A 297 63.23 -20.26 -38.98
CA THR A 297 63.91 -20.47 -40.27
C THR A 297 63.87 -19.22 -41.14
N ASN A 298 65.02 -18.94 -41.76
CA ASN A 298 65.37 -17.84 -42.66
C ASN A 298 64.83 -18.00 -44.10
N HIS A 299 64.80 -16.86 -44.82
CA HIS A 299 64.77 -16.66 -46.29
C HIS A 299 63.52 -17.20 -47.02
N SER A 300 62.96 -16.62 -48.10
CA SER A 300 63.42 -15.69 -49.15
C SER A 300 62.21 -15.07 -49.87
N HIS A 301 62.46 -13.95 -50.56
CA HIS A 301 61.66 -13.29 -51.60
C HIS A 301 60.68 -14.19 -52.41
N VAL A 302 59.47 -13.69 -52.66
CA VAL A 302 58.88 -13.36 -53.99
C VAL A 302 57.45 -12.83 -53.74
N GLY A 303 57.11 -11.73 -54.40
CA GLY A 303 55.87 -10.99 -54.17
C GLY A 303 54.62 -11.60 -54.80
N THR A 304 53.47 -11.12 -54.33
CA THR A 304 52.24 -10.89 -55.11
C THR A 304 51.34 -9.98 -54.28
N THR A 305 50.88 -8.92 -54.92
CA THR A 305 49.95 -7.90 -54.43
C THR A 305 48.54 -8.47 -54.43
N LEU A 306 47.88 -8.52 -53.27
CA LEU A 306 46.42 -8.56 -53.16
C LEU A 306 46.01 -7.72 -51.95
N ASP A 307 45.09 -6.81 -52.22
CA ASP A 307 44.49 -5.85 -51.30
C ASP A 307 43.62 -6.56 -50.25
N GLU A 308 43.94 -6.38 -48.98
CA GLU A 308 43.07 -6.69 -47.83
C GLU A 308 43.25 -5.59 -46.77
N ASP A 309 42.45 -4.53 -46.89
CA ASP A 309 42.26 -3.51 -45.86
C ASP A 309 40.77 -3.18 -45.78
N GLU A 310 40.01 -3.92 -44.97
CA GLU A 310 38.70 -3.49 -44.44
C GLU A 310 38.22 -4.53 -43.42
N ASP A 311 38.55 -4.35 -42.13
CA ASP A 311 37.79 -4.98 -41.02
C ASP A 311 38.18 -4.49 -39.61
N VAL A 312 39.02 -3.45 -39.46
CA VAL A 312 39.45 -2.94 -38.14
C VAL A 312 38.60 -1.74 -37.65
N ASP A 313 37.63 -1.26 -38.44
CA ASP A 313 36.94 0.01 -38.14
C ASP A 313 35.56 -0.16 -37.45
N GLU A 314 34.96 -1.36 -37.43
CA GLU A 314 33.65 -1.57 -36.79
C GLU A 314 33.74 -1.60 -35.25
N ASP A 315 34.77 -2.24 -34.68
CA ASP A 315 34.91 -2.33 -33.21
C ASP A 315 35.21 -0.97 -32.57
N LYS A 316 35.94 -0.11 -33.29
CA LYS A 316 36.24 1.25 -32.85
C LYS A 316 34.98 2.12 -32.86
N LYS A 317 34.13 1.96 -33.88
CA LYS A 317 32.84 2.63 -34.01
C LYS A 317 31.84 2.18 -32.94
N LEU A 318 31.85 0.91 -32.56
CA LEU A 318 31.02 0.39 -31.46
C LEU A 318 31.44 0.95 -30.09
N LEU A 319 32.75 1.11 -29.88
CA LEU A 319 33.31 1.64 -28.64
C LEU A 319 33.03 3.16 -28.48
N GLU A 320 33.11 3.93 -29.58
CA GLU A 320 32.78 5.35 -29.59
C GLU A 320 31.28 5.61 -29.40
N THR A 321 30.42 4.79 -30.03
CA THR A 321 28.96 4.86 -29.84
C THR A 321 28.57 4.58 -28.38
N SER A 322 29.23 3.61 -27.74
CA SER A 322 28.99 3.27 -26.34
C SER A 322 29.45 4.39 -25.38
N ARG A 323 30.58 5.05 -25.66
CA ARG A 323 31.04 6.21 -24.88
C ARG A 323 30.07 7.38 -24.99
N GLN A 324 29.58 7.68 -26.18
CA GLN A 324 28.66 8.79 -26.40
C GLN A 324 27.33 8.57 -25.67
N PHE A 325 26.78 7.35 -25.69
CA PHE A 325 25.57 6.99 -24.95
C PHE A 325 25.72 7.16 -23.43
N ILE A 326 26.87 6.82 -22.87
CA ILE A 326 27.16 7.00 -21.43
C ILE A 326 27.28 8.49 -21.09
N GLN A 327 27.88 9.30 -21.96
CA GLN A 327 28.06 10.73 -21.74
C GLN A 327 26.74 11.50 -21.78
N GLU A 328 25.87 11.18 -22.74
CA GLU A 328 24.55 11.82 -22.91
C GLU A 328 23.57 11.44 -21.79
N ASN A 329 23.60 10.19 -21.33
CA ASN A 329 22.70 9.75 -20.26
C ASN A 329 23.25 10.02 -18.85
N GLY A 330 24.57 10.09 -18.67
CA GLY A 330 25.20 10.45 -17.40
C GLY A 330 24.89 11.89 -16.95
N GLN A 331 24.74 12.83 -17.89
CA GLN A 331 24.35 14.21 -17.57
C GLN A 331 22.85 14.37 -17.21
N ARG A 332 21.99 13.44 -17.62
CA ARG A 332 20.56 13.48 -17.25
C ARG A 332 20.31 13.14 -15.77
N PHE A 333 21.21 12.42 -15.11
CA PHE A 333 21.08 12.07 -13.71
C PHE A 333 21.62 13.12 -12.73
N SER A 334 22.49 14.04 -13.16
CA SER A 334 23.04 15.08 -12.27
C SER A 334 22.16 16.33 -12.13
N VAL A 335 21.09 16.46 -12.93
CA VAL A 335 20.15 17.60 -12.89
C VAL A 335 19.05 17.42 -11.84
N ILE A 336 18.86 16.21 -11.29
CA ILE A 336 17.80 15.94 -10.28
C ILE A 336 18.27 16.21 -8.84
N GLU A 337 19.58 16.41 -8.57
CA GLU A 337 20.11 16.65 -7.22
C GLU A 337 20.34 18.13 -6.83
N ARG A 338 19.85 19.11 -7.60
CA ARG A 338 19.93 20.55 -7.23
C ARG A 338 18.59 21.28 -7.29
N GLY A 339 17.53 20.62 -6.84
CA GLY A 339 16.21 21.22 -6.69
C GLY A 339 15.59 20.88 -5.34
N ASN A 340 16.19 21.40 -4.25
CA ASN A 340 15.52 21.81 -3.00
C ASN A 340 16.50 22.60 -2.13
#